data_AF-A0A9E5KM04-F1
#
_entry.id   AF-A0A9E5KM04-F1
#
_cell.length_a   1.000
_cell.length_b   1.000
_cell.length_c   1.000
_cell.angle_alpha   90.00
_cell.angle_beta   90.00
_cell.angle_gamma   90.00
#
_symmetry.space_group_name_H-M   'P 1'
#
loop_
_entity.id
_entity.type
_entity.pdbx_description
1 polymer ?
#
loop_
_entity_poly.entity_id
_entity_poly.type
_entity_poly.pdbx_seq_one_letter_code
_entity_poly.pdbx_strand_id
1 'polypeptide(L)'
;MTIQKKQVVSKEELKERAIKMIANPTETESMMFQLLKDIFGKVVKTQVVLHPYIVDFLVDRFCLVVEVDGSQHLENKEYDKKRDSWLEKRFRVKVLRISAEAVRDTGRVKEIRRIIRESANEAILRFPKLQKAKNQTKRDWKEHRKAQKLAKTAKEQKDKKKIITIPDPEIEQKRLAYEAIQKERSAKEEAEKKARLERLYARTF
;
A
#
# COMPACT_ATOMS: atom_id res chain seq x y z
N MET A 1 -46.11 28.51 -11.19
CA MET A 1 -45.88 27.09 -10.81
C MET A 1 -44.47 26.96 -10.28
N THR A 2 -44.32 26.89 -8.96
CA THR A 2 -43.01 26.77 -8.30
C THR A 2 -42.46 25.37 -8.58
N ILE A 3 -41.45 25.28 -9.44
CA ILE A 3 -40.68 24.06 -9.64
C ILE A 3 -40.00 23.76 -8.30
N GLN A 4 -40.50 22.80 -7.54
CA GLN A 4 -39.83 22.31 -6.34
C GLN A 4 -38.46 21.79 -6.78
N LYS A 5 -37.39 22.50 -6.40
CA LYS A 5 -36.02 22.03 -6.60
C LYS A 5 -35.88 20.70 -5.87
N LYS A 6 -35.75 19.60 -6.61
CA LYS A 6 -35.49 18.26 -6.04
C LYS A 6 -34.18 18.35 -5.26
N GLN A 7 -34.27 18.36 -3.93
CA GLN A 7 -33.12 18.51 -3.04
C GLN A 7 -32.13 17.36 -3.32
N VAL A 8 -30.95 17.69 -3.83
CA VAL A 8 -29.90 16.71 -4.10
C VAL A 8 -29.36 16.27 -2.75
N VAL A 9 -29.61 15.02 -2.37
CA VAL A 9 -29.13 14.40 -1.11
C VAL A 9 -27.61 14.56 -1.04
N SER A 10 -27.08 15.04 0.07
CA SER A 10 -25.64 15.29 0.22
C SER A 10 -24.86 13.97 0.21
N LYS A 11 -23.55 14.04 -0.09
CA LYS A 11 -22.70 12.85 -0.07
C LYS A 11 -22.56 12.29 1.34
N GLU A 12 -22.59 13.14 2.34
CA GLU A 12 -22.50 12.83 3.77
C GLU A 12 -23.73 12.04 4.22
N GLU A 13 -24.93 12.51 3.86
CA GLU A 13 -26.20 11.78 4.11
C GLU A 13 -26.19 10.38 3.46
N LEU A 14 -25.69 10.27 2.23
CA LEU A 14 -25.58 8.96 1.57
C LEU A 14 -24.58 8.03 2.27
N LYS A 15 -23.48 8.57 2.83
CA LYS A 15 -22.52 7.76 3.60
C LYS A 15 -23.15 7.25 4.89
N GLU A 16 -23.90 8.09 5.60
CA GLU A 16 -24.61 7.67 6.81
C GLU A 16 -25.63 6.56 6.52
N ARG A 17 -26.39 6.70 5.42
CA ARG A 17 -27.29 5.65 4.95
C ARG A 17 -26.54 4.36 4.63
N ALA A 18 -25.44 4.45 3.89
CA ALA A 18 -24.61 3.30 3.56
C ALA A 18 -24.09 2.58 4.80
N ILE A 19 -23.62 3.31 5.84
CA ILE A 19 -23.17 2.71 7.10
C ILE A 19 -24.30 1.93 7.78
N LYS A 20 -25.51 2.49 7.81
CA LYS A 20 -26.68 1.79 8.39
C LYS A 20 -27.04 0.52 7.61
N MET A 21 -26.95 0.55 6.28
CA MET A 21 -27.21 -0.61 5.42
C MET A 21 -26.13 -1.69 5.57
N ILE A 22 -24.86 -1.30 5.71
CA ILE A 22 -23.76 -2.25 5.97
C ILE A 22 -23.97 -2.99 7.30
N ALA A 23 -24.47 -2.30 8.32
CA ALA A 23 -24.75 -2.90 9.62
C ALA A 23 -25.98 -3.80 9.62
N ASN A 24 -26.91 -3.62 8.69
CA ASN A 24 -28.20 -4.33 8.64
C ASN A 24 -28.48 -4.85 7.22
N PRO A 25 -27.66 -5.78 6.69
CA PRO A 25 -27.89 -6.34 5.36
C PRO A 25 -29.14 -7.22 5.37
N THR A 26 -29.87 -7.22 4.26
CA THR A 26 -30.91 -8.21 4.00
C THR A 26 -30.30 -9.61 3.89
N GLU A 27 -31.14 -10.64 4.03
CA GLU A 27 -30.74 -12.03 3.82
C GLU A 27 -30.12 -12.22 2.42
N THR A 28 -30.78 -11.68 1.39
CA THR A 28 -30.33 -11.80 0.00
C THR A 28 -29.04 -11.04 -0.28
N GLU A 29 -28.83 -9.88 0.32
CA GLU A 29 -27.54 -9.19 0.24
C GLU A 29 -26.44 -10.00 0.92
N SER A 30 -26.73 -10.62 2.07
CA SER A 30 -25.77 -11.47 2.79
C SER A 30 -25.37 -12.69 1.95
N MET A 31 -26.33 -13.37 1.33
CA MET A 31 -26.09 -14.49 0.40
C MET A 31 -25.26 -14.05 -0.81
N MET A 32 -25.65 -12.94 -1.47
CA MET A 32 -24.91 -12.39 -2.60
C MET A 32 -23.48 -11.98 -2.21
N PHE A 33 -23.30 -11.41 -1.01
CA PHE A 33 -21.98 -11.02 -0.52
C PHE A 33 -21.05 -12.22 -0.38
N GLN A 34 -21.53 -13.34 0.17
CA GLN A 34 -20.72 -14.56 0.26
C GLN A 34 -20.36 -15.09 -1.14
N LEU A 35 -21.32 -15.14 -2.05
CA LEU A 35 -21.07 -15.57 -3.43
C LEU A 35 -20.03 -14.69 -4.14
N LEU A 36 -20.13 -13.36 -4.00
CA LEU A 36 -19.17 -12.42 -4.58
C LEU A 36 -17.78 -12.55 -3.93
N LYS A 37 -17.70 -12.80 -2.62
CA LYS A 37 -16.44 -13.07 -1.93
C LYS A 37 -15.79 -14.37 -2.40
N ASP A 38 -16.56 -15.41 -2.68
CA ASP A 38 -16.02 -16.65 -3.25
C ASP A 38 -15.48 -16.46 -4.66
N ILE A 39 -16.09 -15.55 -5.45
CA ILE A 39 -15.66 -15.29 -6.83
C ILE A 39 -14.45 -14.35 -6.87
N PHE A 40 -14.45 -13.27 -6.09
CA PHE A 40 -13.50 -12.16 -6.21
C PHE A 40 -12.59 -11.98 -4.98
N GLY A 41 -12.85 -12.66 -3.87
CA GLY A 41 -12.12 -12.52 -2.62
C GLY A 41 -12.44 -11.21 -1.87
N LYS A 42 -11.45 -10.71 -1.13
CA LYS A 42 -11.60 -9.53 -0.24
C LYS A 42 -11.72 -8.18 -0.97
N VAL A 43 -11.80 -8.15 -2.30
CA VAL A 43 -11.87 -6.90 -3.08
C VAL A 43 -13.31 -6.36 -3.23
N VAL A 44 -14.31 -7.16 -2.86
CA VAL A 44 -15.73 -6.79 -2.89
C VAL A 44 -16.00 -5.77 -1.79
N LYS A 45 -16.63 -4.65 -2.16
CA LYS A 45 -17.09 -3.63 -1.23
C LYS A 45 -18.62 -3.60 -1.23
N THR A 46 -19.22 -3.40 -0.07
CA THR A 46 -20.68 -3.29 0.09
C THR A 46 -21.12 -1.84 0.23
N GLN A 47 -22.35 -1.54 -0.20
CA GLN A 47 -23.06 -0.26 -0.02
C GLN A 47 -22.17 0.95 -0.34
N VAL A 48 -21.62 0.98 -1.55
CA VAL A 48 -20.66 2.00 -1.94
C VAL A 48 -21.38 3.24 -2.44
N VAL A 49 -21.06 4.39 -1.83
CA VAL A 49 -21.55 5.69 -2.29
C VAL A 49 -20.85 6.08 -3.59
N LEU A 50 -21.58 5.96 -4.69
CA LEU A 50 -21.29 6.52 -6.01
C LEU A 50 -22.24 7.70 -6.25
N HIS A 51 -22.02 8.77 -5.48
CA HIS A 51 -22.92 9.93 -5.37
C HIS A 51 -23.40 10.44 -6.74
N PRO A 52 -24.72 10.56 -6.99
CA PRO A 52 -25.78 10.64 -5.98
C PRO A 52 -26.41 9.29 -5.58
N TYR A 53 -25.79 8.16 -5.91
CA TYR A 53 -26.33 6.83 -5.65
C TYR A 53 -25.53 6.06 -4.59
N ILE A 54 -26.18 5.06 -4.01
CA ILE A 54 -25.54 3.96 -3.27
C ILE A 54 -25.76 2.72 -4.12
N VAL A 55 -24.72 1.90 -4.27
CA VAL A 55 -24.77 0.61 -4.97
C VAL A 55 -24.46 -0.51 -3.99
N ASP A 56 -25.17 -1.63 -4.10
CA ASP A 56 -25.08 -2.71 -3.10
C ASP A 56 -23.70 -3.34 -3.04
N PHE A 57 -23.09 -3.60 -4.21
CA PHE A 57 -21.76 -4.16 -4.30
C PHE A 57 -20.92 -3.49 -5.39
N LEU A 58 -19.66 -3.21 -5.08
CA LEU A 58 -18.65 -2.75 -6.04
C LEU A 58 -17.44 -3.67 -6.02
N VAL A 59 -17.12 -4.23 -7.17
CA VAL A 59 -15.89 -4.98 -7.42
C VAL A 59 -14.94 -4.11 -8.23
N ASP A 60 -14.28 -3.16 -7.55
CA ASP A 60 -13.54 -2.06 -8.20
C ASP A 60 -12.56 -2.55 -9.27
N ARG A 61 -11.80 -3.62 -9.01
CA ARG A 61 -10.81 -4.15 -9.97
C ARG A 61 -11.43 -4.63 -11.29
N PHE A 62 -12.69 -5.04 -11.26
CA PHE A 62 -13.41 -5.59 -12.40
C PHE A 62 -14.36 -4.56 -13.03
N CYS A 63 -14.35 -3.31 -12.57
CA CYS A 63 -15.26 -2.26 -13.06
C CYS A 63 -16.73 -2.71 -13.01
N LEU A 64 -17.11 -3.51 -12.01
CA LEU A 64 -18.42 -4.14 -11.92
C LEU A 64 -19.14 -3.68 -10.66
N VAL A 65 -20.37 -3.20 -10.85
CA VAL A 65 -21.38 -3.02 -9.80
C VAL A 65 -22.36 -4.18 -9.89
N VAL A 66 -22.68 -4.77 -8.74
CA VAL A 66 -23.72 -5.81 -8.63
C VAL A 66 -24.79 -5.31 -7.66
N GLU A 67 -26.05 -5.43 -8.06
CA GLU A 67 -27.21 -5.01 -7.25
C GLU A 67 -28.19 -6.15 -7.08
N VAL A 68 -28.78 -6.23 -5.89
CA VAL A 68 -29.79 -7.22 -5.56
C VAL A 68 -31.15 -6.54 -5.61
N ASP A 69 -31.88 -6.89 -6.66
CA ASP A 69 -33.12 -6.22 -7.03
C ASP A 69 -34.31 -6.93 -6.34
N GLY A 70 -35.02 -6.21 -5.46
CA GLY A 70 -36.27 -6.69 -4.87
C GLY A 70 -37.41 -6.62 -5.89
N SER A 71 -38.39 -7.53 -5.82
CA SER A 71 -39.44 -7.79 -6.83
C SER A 71 -40.43 -6.65 -7.17
N GLN A 72 -40.00 -5.39 -7.23
CA GLN A 72 -40.80 -4.19 -7.50
C GLN A 72 -40.26 -3.32 -8.66
N HIS A 73 -39.43 -3.84 -9.56
CA HIS A 73 -38.82 -3.05 -10.65
C HIS A 73 -39.64 -2.92 -11.96
N LEU A 74 -40.97 -2.96 -11.90
CA LEU A 74 -41.80 -2.71 -13.09
C LEU A 74 -42.07 -1.21 -13.36
N GLU A 75 -41.92 -0.33 -12.38
CA GLU A 75 -42.45 1.04 -12.50
C GLU A 75 -41.46 2.10 -13.01
N ASN A 76 -40.17 1.80 -13.24
CA ASN A 76 -39.25 2.89 -13.64
C ASN A 76 -38.03 2.52 -14.50
N LYS A 77 -38.25 1.75 -15.58
CA LYS A 77 -37.21 1.35 -16.55
C LYS A 77 -36.39 2.53 -17.10
N GLU A 78 -37.03 3.69 -17.31
CA GLU A 78 -36.35 4.86 -17.86
C GLU A 78 -35.43 5.52 -16.82
N TYR A 79 -35.85 5.58 -15.55
CA TYR A 79 -35.02 6.05 -14.46
C TYR A 79 -33.82 5.14 -14.22
N ASP A 80 -34.04 3.82 -14.23
CA ASP A 80 -32.97 2.83 -14.10
C ASP A 80 -31.96 2.96 -15.25
N LYS A 81 -32.41 3.13 -16.50
CA LYS A 81 -31.51 3.35 -17.65
C LYS A 81 -30.68 4.63 -17.52
N LYS A 82 -31.29 5.73 -17.03
CA LYS A 82 -30.59 6.99 -16.80
C LYS A 82 -29.54 6.84 -15.69
N ARG A 83 -29.91 6.19 -14.59
CA ARG A 83 -29.03 5.89 -13.46
C ARG A 83 -27.83 5.05 -13.91
N ASP A 84 -28.10 3.94 -14.59
CA ASP A 84 -27.05 3.02 -15.03
C ASP A 84 -26.12 3.71 -16.03
N SER A 85 -26.65 4.44 -17.02
CA SER A 85 -25.83 5.20 -17.97
C SER A 85 -24.96 6.27 -17.28
N TRP A 86 -25.49 6.91 -16.23
CA TRP A 86 -24.75 7.90 -15.47
C TRP A 86 -23.59 7.24 -14.69
N LEU A 87 -23.83 6.09 -14.04
CA LEU A 87 -22.79 5.30 -13.37
C LEU A 87 -21.71 4.83 -14.35
N GLU A 88 -22.10 4.31 -15.52
CA GLU A 88 -21.17 3.88 -16.56
C GLU A 88 -20.27 5.03 -17.00
N LYS A 89 -20.85 6.19 -17.33
CA LYS A 89 -20.09 7.36 -17.84
C LYS A 89 -19.20 7.98 -16.76
N ARG A 90 -19.71 8.13 -15.54
CA ARG A 90 -19.00 8.86 -14.48
C ARG A 90 -17.94 8.01 -13.80
N PHE A 91 -18.24 6.74 -13.55
CA PHE A 91 -17.39 5.85 -12.75
C PHE A 91 -16.75 4.73 -13.57
N ARG A 92 -17.09 4.58 -14.85
CA ARG A 92 -16.54 3.55 -15.74
C ARG A 92 -16.77 2.15 -15.19
N VAL A 93 -18.00 1.90 -14.76
CA VAL A 93 -18.46 0.62 -14.22
C VAL A 93 -19.61 0.07 -15.05
N LYS A 94 -19.72 -1.25 -15.17
CA LYS A 94 -20.92 -1.94 -15.66
C LYS A 94 -21.82 -2.26 -14.47
N VAL A 95 -23.13 -2.07 -14.61
CA VAL A 95 -24.12 -2.47 -13.59
C VAL A 95 -24.72 -3.81 -13.98
N LEU A 96 -24.74 -4.75 -13.03
CA LEU A 96 -25.40 -6.06 -13.15
C LEU A 96 -26.45 -6.16 -12.04
N ARG A 97 -27.72 -6.36 -12.41
CA ARG A 97 -28.81 -6.59 -11.44
C ARG A 97 -29.14 -8.07 -11.38
N ILE A 98 -29.27 -8.61 -10.17
CA ILE A 98 -29.70 -9.97 -9.90
C ILE A 98 -30.94 -9.88 -9.02
N SER A 99 -32.04 -10.48 -9.45
CA SER A 99 -33.28 -10.50 -8.65
C SER A 99 -33.08 -11.24 -7.34
N ALA A 100 -33.68 -10.74 -6.26
CA ALA A 100 -33.68 -11.37 -4.94
C ALA A 100 -34.22 -12.81 -4.96
N GLU A 101 -35.18 -13.10 -5.85
CA GLU A 101 -35.69 -14.47 -6.08
C GLU A 101 -34.61 -15.41 -6.59
N ALA A 102 -33.90 -15.02 -7.64
CA ALA A 102 -32.77 -15.80 -8.16
C ALA A 102 -31.67 -16.00 -7.11
N VAL A 103 -31.40 -15.01 -6.24
CA VAL A 103 -30.41 -15.16 -5.16
C VAL A 103 -30.84 -16.20 -4.13
N ARG A 104 -32.14 -16.26 -3.79
CA ARG A 104 -32.69 -17.25 -2.86
C ARG A 104 -32.70 -18.67 -3.43
N ASP A 105 -32.82 -18.81 -4.75
CA ASP A 105 -32.80 -20.10 -5.41
C ASP A 105 -31.38 -20.70 -5.45
N THR A 106 -31.11 -21.60 -4.50
CA THR A 106 -29.81 -22.29 -4.39
C THR A 106 -29.47 -23.15 -5.61
N GLY A 107 -30.48 -23.59 -6.38
CA GLY A 107 -30.29 -24.32 -7.64
C GLY A 107 -29.63 -23.47 -8.74
N ARG A 108 -29.75 -22.14 -8.65
CA ARG A 108 -29.25 -21.19 -9.68
C ARG A 108 -27.87 -20.63 -9.38
N VAL A 109 -27.24 -20.99 -8.27
CA VAL A 109 -25.94 -20.44 -7.85
C VAL A 109 -24.86 -20.60 -8.93
N LYS A 110 -24.84 -21.75 -9.65
CA LYS A 110 -23.88 -21.99 -10.74
C LYS A 110 -24.09 -21.03 -11.91
N GLU A 111 -25.35 -20.78 -12.27
CA GLU A 111 -25.74 -19.86 -13.35
C GLU A 111 -25.40 -18.42 -12.98
N ILE A 112 -25.80 -17.97 -11.78
CA ILE A 112 -25.50 -16.62 -11.27
C ILE A 112 -23.99 -16.37 -11.25
N ARG A 113 -23.22 -17.35 -10.77
CA ARG A 113 -21.75 -17.29 -10.79
C ARG A 113 -21.20 -17.11 -12.20
N ARG A 114 -21.77 -17.81 -13.19
CA ARG A 114 -21.37 -17.68 -14.60
C ARG A 114 -21.66 -16.27 -15.12
N ILE A 115 -22.88 -15.78 -14.93
CA ILE A 115 -23.32 -14.44 -15.35
C ILE A 115 -22.45 -13.34 -14.74
N ILE A 116 -22.14 -13.44 -13.44
CA ILE A 116 -21.27 -12.49 -12.74
C ILE A 116 -19.86 -12.46 -13.37
N ARG A 117 -19.28 -13.63 -13.68
CA ARG A 117 -17.95 -13.71 -14.28
C ARG A 117 -17.91 -13.16 -15.70
N GLU A 118 -18.91 -13.51 -16.51
CA GLU A 118 -19.05 -12.98 -17.88
C GLU A 118 -19.18 -11.45 -17.84
N SER A 119 -20.06 -10.93 -16.98
CA SER A 119 -20.24 -9.49 -16.79
C SER A 119 -18.97 -8.79 -16.32
N ALA A 120 -18.20 -9.42 -15.43
CA ALA A 120 -16.92 -8.90 -14.97
C ALA A 120 -15.87 -8.83 -16.09
N ASN A 121 -15.82 -9.85 -16.95
CA ASN A 121 -14.92 -9.89 -18.10
C ASN A 121 -15.29 -8.81 -19.12
N GLU A 122 -16.57 -8.69 -19.46
CA GLU A 122 -17.06 -7.61 -20.33
C GLU A 122 -16.73 -6.23 -19.77
N ALA A 123 -16.95 -6.02 -18.47
CA ALA A 123 -16.68 -4.75 -17.82
C ALA A 123 -15.20 -4.35 -17.86
N ILE A 124 -14.29 -5.31 -17.65
CA ILE A 124 -12.84 -5.08 -17.78
C ILE A 124 -12.47 -4.68 -19.21
N LEU A 125 -12.99 -5.38 -20.21
CA LEU A 125 -12.72 -5.11 -21.62
C LEU A 125 -13.25 -3.74 -22.05
N ARG A 126 -14.45 -3.39 -21.58
CA ARG A 126 -15.12 -2.12 -21.90
C ARG A 126 -14.51 -0.93 -21.18
N PHE A 127 -14.03 -1.13 -19.95
CA PHE A 127 -13.48 -0.08 -19.10
C PHE A 127 -12.04 -0.39 -18.67
N PRO A 128 -11.07 -0.40 -19.61
CA PRO A 128 -9.69 -0.65 -19.27
C PRO A 128 -9.19 0.42 -18.30
N LYS A 129 -8.77 -0.02 -17.10
CA LYS A 129 -8.16 0.87 -16.12
C LYS A 129 -6.86 1.44 -16.70
N LEU A 130 -6.65 2.74 -16.58
CA LEU A 130 -5.36 3.39 -16.85
C LEU A 130 -4.32 2.92 -15.81
N GLN A 131 -3.82 1.69 -15.94
CA GLN A 131 -2.85 1.12 -15.00
C GLN A 131 -1.45 1.71 -15.14
N LYS A 132 -1.12 2.32 -16.29
CA LYS A 132 0.26 2.74 -16.61
C LYS A 132 0.74 3.94 -15.78
N ALA A 133 -0.10 4.95 -15.52
CA ALA A 133 0.36 6.16 -14.83
C ALA A 133 0.67 5.94 -13.33
N LYS A 134 -0.15 5.17 -12.61
CA LYS A 134 0.02 5.00 -11.14
C LYS A 134 1.21 4.12 -10.75
N ASN A 135 1.61 3.17 -11.59
CA ASN A 135 2.73 2.26 -11.30
C ASN A 135 4.08 2.92 -11.51
N GLN A 136 4.19 3.85 -12.47
CA GLN A 136 5.37 4.68 -12.69
C GLN A 136 5.57 5.62 -11.49
N THR A 137 4.56 6.44 -11.15
CA THR A 137 4.67 7.40 -10.04
C THR A 137 4.95 6.74 -8.67
N LYS A 138 4.46 5.52 -8.45
CA LYS A 138 4.70 4.76 -7.20
C LYS A 138 6.10 4.11 -7.16
N ARG A 139 6.68 3.77 -8.32
CA ARG A 139 8.09 3.39 -8.46
C ARG A 139 8.98 4.62 -8.28
N ASP A 140 8.68 5.70 -8.98
CA ASP A 140 9.41 6.97 -8.91
C ASP A 140 9.44 7.51 -7.47
N TRP A 141 8.32 7.45 -6.73
CA TRP A 141 8.28 7.87 -5.32
C TRP A 141 9.10 6.96 -4.40
N LYS A 142 9.17 5.65 -4.67
CA LYS A 142 10.00 4.72 -3.90
C LYS A 142 11.49 4.93 -4.19
N GLU A 143 11.84 5.14 -5.46
CA GLU A 143 13.21 5.41 -5.90
C GLU A 143 13.70 6.76 -5.39
N HIS A 144 12.88 7.81 -5.49
CA HIS A 144 13.15 9.13 -4.93
C HIS A 144 13.39 9.07 -3.41
N ARG A 145 12.56 8.32 -2.66
CA ARG A 145 12.72 8.15 -1.22
C ARG A 145 13.95 7.32 -0.85
N LYS A 146 14.34 6.34 -1.68
CA LYS A 146 15.59 5.57 -1.53
C LYS A 146 16.82 6.45 -1.79
N ALA A 147 16.78 7.28 -2.83
CA ALA A 147 17.84 8.25 -3.15
C ALA A 147 18.01 9.31 -2.06
N GLN A 148 16.92 9.84 -1.51
CA GLN A 148 16.96 10.77 -0.38
C GLN A 148 17.58 10.14 0.88
N LYS A 149 17.26 8.88 1.20
CA LYS A 149 17.88 8.18 2.32
C LYS A 149 19.38 8.01 2.11
N LEU A 150 19.80 7.58 0.91
CA LEU A 150 21.21 7.39 0.58
C LEU A 150 22.00 8.71 0.66
N ALA A 151 21.41 9.80 0.16
CA ALA A 151 21.99 11.14 0.23
C ALA A 151 22.10 11.65 1.68
N LYS A 152 21.11 11.37 2.53
CA LYS A 152 21.15 11.71 3.96
C LYS A 152 22.26 10.94 4.69
N THR A 153 22.38 9.64 4.44
CA THR A 153 23.45 8.80 5.02
C THR A 153 24.84 9.23 4.54
N ALA A 154 24.98 9.60 3.27
CA ALA A 154 26.23 10.13 2.73
C ALA A 154 26.59 11.50 3.33
N LYS A 155 25.61 12.37 3.56
CA LYS A 155 25.80 13.66 4.24
C LYS A 155 26.21 13.47 5.70
N GLU A 156 25.55 12.58 6.44
CA GLU A 156 25.92 12.23 7.82
C GLU A 156 27.34 11.63 7.93
N GLN A 157 27.76 10.81 6.96
CA GLN A 157 29.14 10.29 6.90
C GLN A 157 30.16 11.38 6.55
N LYS A 158 29.80 12.34 5.69
CA LYS A 158 30.66 13.46 5.32
C LYS A 158 30.81 14.48 6.46
N ASP A 159 29.73 14.72 7.20
CA ASP A 159 29.72 15.60 8.37
C ASP A 159 30.51 15.00 9.55
N LYS A 160 30.43 13.66 9.76
CA LYS A 160 31.29 12.95 10.73
C LYS A 160 32.78 12.99 10.37
N LYS A 161 33.12 13.00 9.07
CA LYS A 161 34.51 13.14 8.59
C LYS A 161 35.03 14.59 8.61
N LYS A 162 34.17 15.58 8.91
CA LYS A 162 34.51 17.01 8.92
C LYS A 162 34.83 17.56 10.32
N ILE A 163 34.74 16.73 11.37
CA ILE A 163 35.28 17.08 12.69
C ILE A 163 36.79 16.93 12.60
N ILE A 164 37.44 18.05 12.29
CA ILE A 164 38.89 18.19 12.31
C ILE A 164 39.28 18.31 13.79
N THR A 165 39.82 17.24 14.38
CA THR A 165 40.49 17.31 15.68
C THR A 165 41.74 18.16 15.50
N ILE A 166 41.76 19.37 16.05
CA ILE A 166 42.99 20.16 16.18
C ILE A 166 43.81 19.44 17.26
N PRO A 167 44.98 18.86 16.95
CA PRO A 167 45.76 18.14 17.96
C PRO A 167 46.28 19.14 18.99
N ASP A 168 45.94 18.91 20.25
CA ASP A 168 46.46 19.63 21.40
C ASP A 168 48.00 19.41 21.46
N PRO A 169 48.82 20.48 21.35
CA PRO A 169 50.28 20.37 21.36
C PRO A 169 50.83 19.60 22.57
N GLU A 170 50.12 19.63 23.71
CA GLU A 170 50.54 18.96 24.93
C GLU A 170 50.39 17.43 24.85
N ILE A 171 49.41 16.94 24.08
CA ILE A 171 49.17 15.50 23.87
C ILE A 171 50.23 14.92 22.93
N GLU A 172 50.60 15.65 21.87
CA GLU A 172 51.64 15.20 20.93
C GLU A 172 53.02 15.19 21.60
N GLN A 173 53.32 16.17 22.47
CA GLN A 173 54.54 16.16 23.28
C GLN A 173 54.58 14.97 24.25
N LYS A 174 53.47 14.64 24.91
CA LYS A 174 53.38 13.46 25.80
C LYS A 174 53.55 12.15 25.05
N ARG A 175 53.02 12.06 23.82
CA ARG A 175 53.17 10.88 22.96
C ARG A 175 54.63 10.68 22.51
N LEU A 176 55.29 11.74 22.04
CA LEU A 176 56.69 11.68 21.63
C LEU A 176 57.62 11.33 22.80
N ALA A 177 57.35 11.89 23.99
CA ALA A 177 58.08 11.55 25.21
C ALA A 177 57.90 10.07 25.58
N TYR A 178 56.68 9.53 25.47
CA TYR A 178 56.41 8.12 25.75
C TYR A 178 57.11 7.20 24.74
N GLU A 179 57.05 7.51 23.44
CA GLU A 179 57.71 6.73 22.39
C GLU A 179 59.25 6.74 22.56
N ALA A 180 59.84 7.85 22.98
CA ALA A 180 61.26 7.94 23.30
C ALA A 180 61.66 7.06 24.50
N ILE A 181 60.87 7.08 25.57
CA ILE A 181 61.08 6.23 26.76
C ILE A 181 60.99 4.74 26.40
N GLN A 182 60.05 4.35 25.54
CA GLN A 182 59.90 2.97 25.10
C GLN A 182 61.10 2.51 24.24
N LYS A 183 61.57 3.35 23.32
CA LYS A 183 62.78 3.05 22.53
C LYS A 183 64.03 2.90 23.39
N GLU A 184 64.19 3.74 24.41
CA GLU A 184 65.35 3.64 25.31
C GLU A 184 65.30 2.37 26.17
N ARG A 185 64.10 1.97 26.63
CA ARG A 185 63.90 0.70 27.36
C ARG A 185 64.20 -0.50 26.48
N SER A 186 63.70 -0.54 25.25
CA SER A 186 63.97 -1.66 24.34
C SER A 186 65.45 -1.77 23.99
N ALA A 187 66.14 -0.63 23.79
CA ALA A 187 67.58 -0.62 23.52
C ALA A 187 68.40 -1.12 24.71
N LYS A 188 68.02 -0.77 25.95
CA LYS A 188 68.67 -1.29 27.17
C LYS A 188 68.46 -2.79 27.33
N GLU A 189 67.25 -3.29 27.11
CA GLU A 189 66.97 -4.74 27.17
C GLU A 189 67.74 -5.53 26.11
N GLU A 190 67.87 -4.98 24.90
CA GLU A 190 68.63 -5.61 23.81
C GLU A 190 70.13 -5.60 24.07
N ALA A 191 70.68 -4.50 24.60
CA ALA A 191 72.06 -4.41 25.05
C ALA A 191 72.36 -5.38 26.20
N GLU A 192 71.46 -5.54 27.16
CA GLU A 192 71.60 -6.48 28.27
C GLU A 192 71.53 -7.94 27.80
N LYS A 193 70.61 -8.26 26.87
CA LYS A 193 70.56 -9.58 26.22
C LYS A 193 71.85 -9.89 25.47
N LYS A 194 72.38 -8.92 24.72
CA LYS A 194 73.65 -9.08 23.99
C LYS A 194 74.82 -9.28 24.94
N ALA A 195 74.94 -8.47 25.99
CA ALA A 195 75.98 -8.63 27.01
C ALA A 195 75.88 -9.98 27.75
N ARG A 196 74.65 -10.46 28.01
CA ARG A 196 74.42 -11.78 28.61
C ARG A 196 74.85 -12.91 27.69
N LEU A 197 74.57 -12.81 26.40
CA LEU A 197 75.04 -13.75 25.38
C LEU A 197 76.57 -13.76 25.30
N GLU A 198 77.21 -12.59 25.23
CA GLU A 198 78.68 -12.46 25.22
C GLU A 198 79.33 -13.09 26.45
N ARG A 199 78.77 -12.89 27.66
CA ARG A 199 79.25 -13.56 28.88
C ARG A 199 79.08 -15.08 28.84
N LEU A 200 78.04 -15.59 28.18
CA LEU A 200 77.79 -17.02 28.03
C LEU A 200 78.81 -17.65 27.06
N TYR A 201 79.08 -16.99 25.95
CA TYR A 201 80.08 -17.41 24.95
C TYR A 201 81.52 -17.30 25.47
N ALA A 202 81.84 -16.29 26.30
CA ALA A 202 83.17 -16.15 26.92
C ALA A 202 83.47 -17.21 28.00
N ARG A 203 82.48 -18.01 28.44
CA ARG A 203 82.65 -19.06 29.47
C ARG A 203 82.75 -20.47 28.88
N THR A 204 82.63 -20.59 27.55
CA THR A 204 82.60 -21.88 26.82
C THR A 204 83.87 -22.16 26.02
N PHE A 205 84.94 -21.39 26.22
CA PHE A 205 86.31 -21.66 25.76
C PHE A 205 87.33 -21.34 26.84
#